data_AF-A0A378ZR78-F1
#
_entry.id   AF-A0A378ZR78-F1
#
_cell.length_a   1.000
_cell.length_b   1.000
_cell.length_c   1.000
_cell.angle_alpha   90.00
_cell.angle_beta   90.00
_cell.angle_gamma   90.00
#
_symmetry.space_group_name_H-M   'P 1'
#
loop_
_entity.id
_entity.type
_entity.pdbx_description
1 polymer ?
#
loop_
_entity_poly.entity_id
_entity_poly.type
_entity_poly.pdbx_seq_one_letter_code
_entity_poly.pdbx_strand_id
1 'polypeptide(L)'
;MSTANITPTTLDGIKRLAKTISKQDGVPHAVGLDRASIRAGFANYTNARRVLMSSTTAKRPTFKTFISVRWRDPETKSRGIEIIEVSLPKPLDEIVEARHFKNAHGLWKFKRRAPDLIVYQTNPQSEDGAIFAACTAARTLQFMAATGLKPSTSDALLNSKSTGRLPGLDHCSSWFDPATKKRIMLDEPYAAAVSDRQLERTAWADRNNWQILKSAWRGIYFPDAGSELYLLSDRDKGAALEPIEAALSALGAPIVPGNCRRIAKAEAESFRTPGEIQAQAEKAAKARVPKPARVAGKASSTVSYKMLFSSGRRPNAKMPIEKHSEVGKLLKEVLTATRGRAGVTNRVDLVRSELDNWVQLEYDRETLPDSEFFDLYYREGGKVPDAERGVASRAQSIARLRSAKAILISAYPESKPLNDLTKKIDLAIKSLENWH
;
A
#
# COMPACT_ATOMS: atom_id res chain seq x y z
N MET A 1 56.48 -3.13 -31.90
CA MET A 1 55.57 -2.06 -32.36
C MET A 1 55.29 -1.12 -31.20
N SER A 2 55.64 0.16 -31.35
CA SER A 2 55.65 1.17 -30.28
C SER A 2 54.25 1.52 -29.77
N THR A 3 53.97 1.24 -28.50
CA THR A 3 52.76 1.66 -27.77
C THR A 3 52.77 3.14 -27.36
N ALA A 4 53.54 3.98 -28.05
CA ALA A 4 53.93 5.30 -27.57
C ALA A 4 52.85 6.38 -27.66
N ASN A 5 51.72 6.16 -28.35
CA ASN A 5 50.68 7.17 -28.58
C ASN A 5 49.25 6.67 -28.35
N ILE A 6 49.00 5.93 -27.26
CA ILE A 6 47.62 5.66 -26.83
C ILE A 6 47.37 6.45 -25.55
N THR A 7 46.64 7.56 -25.66
CA THR A 7 46.12 8.33 -24.52
C THR A 7 44.86 7.64 -23.98
N PRO A 8 44.93 7.00 -22.79
CA PRO A 8 43.78 6.30 -22.23
C PRO A 8 42.69 7.29 -21.79
N THR A 9 41.48 7.14 -22.32
CA THR A 9 40.31 7.97 -21.97
C THR A 9 39.46 7.38 -20.85
N THR A 10 39.86 6.26 -20.25
CA THR A 10 39.13 5.56 -19.17
C THR A 10 40.03 5.25 -17.98
N LEU A 11 39.43 5.13 -16.79
CA LEU A 11 40.16 4.79 -15.56
C LEU A 11 40.87 3.43 -15.64
N ASP A 12 40.24 2.44 -16.28
CA ASP A 12 40.85 1.14 -16.47
C ASP A 12 41.99 1.17 -17.49
N GLY A 13 41.90 2.05 -18.50
CA GLY A 13 43.00 2.34 -19.41
C GLY A 13 44.21 2.95 -18.69
N ILE A 14 43.98 3.91 -17.79
CA ILE A 14 45.03 4.53 -16.96
C ILE A 14 45.69 3.48 -16.06
N LYS A 15 44.91 2.59 -15.41
CA LYS A 15 45.46 1.52 -14.56
C LYS A 15 46.31 0.51 -15.35
N ARG A 16 45.91 0.14 -16.57
CA ARG A 16 46.69 -0.77 -17.43
C ARG A 16 47.99 -0.11 -17.89
N LEU A 17 47.95 1.17 -18.26
CA LEU A 17 49.14 1.93 -18.60
C LEU A 17 50.08 2.09 -17.39
N ALA A 18 49.54 2.34 -16.20
CA ALA A 18 50.29 2.44 -14.96
C ALA A 18 51.02 1.14 -14.58
N LYS A 19 50.42 -0.03 -14.84
CA LYS A 19 51.09 -1.33 -14.66
C LYS A 19 52.27 -1.50 -15.60
N THR A 20 52.13 -1.03 -16.84
CA THR A 20 53.19 -1.09 -17.85
C THR A 20 54.35 -0.16 -17.46
N ILE A 21 54.04 1.08 -17.07
CA ILE A 21 55.04 2.08 -16.61
C ILE A 21 55.74 1.62 -15.33
N SER A 22 55.00 1.10 -14.36
CA SER A 22 55.57 0.61 -13.11
C SER A 22 56.55 -0.56 -13.34
N LYS A 23 56.26 -1.43 -14.31
CA LYS A 23 57.14 -2.54 -14.70
C LYS A 23 58.36 -2.10 -15.51
N GLN A 24 58.21 -1.09 -16.38
CA GLN A 24 59.29 -0.58 -17.23
C GLN A 24 60.27 0.32 -16.46
N ASP A 25 59.75 1.20 -15.60
CA ASP A 25 60.54 2.22 -14.91
C ASP A 25 60.98 1.77 -13.50
N GLY A 26 60.56 0.58 -13.04
CA GLY A 26 60.87 0.08 -11.70
C GLY A 26 60.30 0.91 -10.55
N VAL A 27 59.26 1.72 -10.82
CA VAL A 27 58.65 2.63 -9.83
C VAL A 27 57.45 2.01 -9.14
N PRO A 28 57.13 2.41 -7.89
CA PRO A 28 55.91 2.00 -7.20
C PRO A 28 54.65 2.27 -8.03
N HIS A 29 53.65 1.39 -7.93
CA HIS A 29 52.44 1.47 -8.74
C HIS A 29 51.69 2.81 -8.58
N ALA A 30 51.72 3.41 -7.40
CA ALA A 30 51.14 4.74 -7.13
C ALA A 30 51.78 5.83 -8.01
N VAL A 31 53.11 5.84 -8.13
CA VAL A 31 53.85 6.75 -9.00
C VAL A 31 53.56 6.45 -10.48
N GLY A 32 53.40 5.16 -10.82
CA GLY A 32 52.96 4.74 -12.15
C GLY A 32 51.57 5.26 -12.52
N LEU A 33 50.64 5.33 -11.57
CA LEU A 33 49.27 5.86 -11.78
C LEU A 33 49.28 7.36 -12.05
N ASP A 34 50.08 8.14 -11.32
CA ASP A 34 50.20 9.57 -11.56
C ASP A 34 50.85 9.87 -12.91
N ARG A 35 51.93 9.16 -13.26
CA ARG A 35 52.58 9.29 -14.58
C ARG A 35 51.65 8.89 -15.73
N ALA A 36 50.89 7.81 -15.57
CA ALA A 36 49.90 7.39 -16.56
C ALA A 36 48.78 8.43 -16.72
N SER A 37 48.39 9.10 -15.63
CA SER A 37 47.36 10.14 -15.65
C SER A 37 47.85 11.42 -16.32
N ILE A 38 49.11 11.82 -16.08
CA ILE A 38 49.77 12.94 -16.77
C ILE A 38 49.87 12.67 -18.28
N ARG A 39 50.27 11.45 -18.68
CA ARG A 39 50.29 11.05 -20.10
C ARG A 39 48.90 11.05 -20.74
N ALA A 40 47.84 10.91 -19.95
CA ALA A 40 46.45 10.98 -20.39
C ALA A 40 45.85 12.40 -20.36
N GLY A 41 46.66 13.43 -20.03
CA GLY A 41 46.22 14.83 -20.02
C GLY A 41 45.61 15.31 -18.69
N PHE A 42 45.75 14.55 -17.61
CA PHE A 42 45.26 14.91 -16.27
C PHE A 42 46.39 15.35 -15.35
N ALA A 43 46.11 16.20 -14.35
CA ALA A 43 47.15 16.70 -13.44
C ALA A 43 47.78 15.59 -12.55
N ASN A 44 46.99 14.59 -12.15
CA ASN A 44 47.42 13.42 -11.38
C ASN A 44 46.29 12.36 -11.36
N TYR A 45 46.51 11.19 -10.76
CA TYR A 45 45.49 10.12 -10.72
C TYR A 45 44.23 10.50 -9.96
N THR A 46 44.36 11.34 -8.92
CA THR A 46 43.20 11.85 -8.17
C THR A 46 42.34 12.78 -9.04
N ASN A 47 42.98 13.65 -9.83
CA ASN A 47 42.32 14.52 -10.80
C ASN A 47 41.68 13.71 -11.94
N ALA A 48 42.41 12.75 -12.51
CA ALA A 48 41.88 11.82 -13.52
C ALA A 48 40.68 11.05 -12.98
N ARG A 49 40.74 10.54 -11.75
CA ARG A 49 39.62 9.86 -11.10
C ARG A 49 38.44 10.79 -10.86
N ARG A 50 38.66 12.03 -10.42
CA ARG A 50 37.58 12.99 -10.21
C ARG A 50 36.90 13.36 -11.54
N VAL A 51 37.68 13.69 -12.57
CA VAL A 51 37.19 14.11 -13.89
C VAL A 51 36.57 12.94 -14.65
N LEU A 52 37.13 11.74 -14.59
CA LEU A 52 36.59 10.56 -15.24
C LEU A 52 35.38 9.98 -14.50
N MET A 53 35.30 10.07 -13.17
CA MET A 53 34.09 9.72 -12.42
C MET A 53 32.96 10.75 -12.59
N SER A 54 33.29 12.03 -12.75
CA SER A 54 32.29 13.06 -13.05
C SER A 54 31.85 13.06 -14.52
N SER A 55 32.74 12.69 -15.46
CA SER A 55 32.43 12.59 -16.90
C SER A 55 31.86 11.24 -17.32
N THR A 56 32.01 10.18 -16.51
CA THR A 56 31.04 9.08 -16.52
C THR A 56 29.74 9.60 -15.92
N THR A 57 28.95 10.27 -16.76
CA THR A 57 27.51 10.13 -16.73
C THR A 57 27.21 8.65 -16.91
N ALA A 58 27.39 7.86 -15.85
CA ALA A 58 26.78 6.56 -15.74
C ALA A 58 25.30 6.84 -15.96
N LYS A 59 24.79 6.52 -17.16
CA LYS A 59 23.37 6.66 -17.49
C LYS A 59 22.63 6.02 -16.33
N ARG A 60 21.95 6.84 -15.52
CA ARG A 60 21.18 6.30 -14.40
C ARG A 60 20.29 5.21 -15.00
N PRO A 61 20.26 4.01 -14.39
CA PRO A 61 19.47 2.92 -14.93
C PRO A 61 18.04 3.44 -15.14
N THR A 62 17.58 3.35 -16.38
CA THR A 62 16.27 3.85 -16.76
C THR A 62 15.35 2.66 -16.87
N PHE A 63 14.36 2.61 -15.99
CA PHE A 63 13.38 1.54 -15.92
C PHE A 63 12.13 1.96 -16.67
N LYS A 64 11.70 1.13 -17.61
CA LYS A 64 10.44 1.35 -18.32
C LYS A 64 9.28 0.90 -17.45
N THR A 65 8.29 1.78 -17.29
CA THR A 65 7.01 1.49 -16.65
C THR A 65 5.90 1.83 -17.62
N PHE A 66 4.93 0.93 -17.74
CA PHE A 66 3.78 1.06 -18.60
C PHE A 66 2.54 1.34 -17.77
N ILE A 67 1.71 2.27 -18.26
CA ILE A 67 0.45 2.66 -17.63
C ILE A 67 -0.64 2.38 -18.64
N SER A 68 -1.53 1.43 -18.33
CA SER A 68 -2.62 1.02 -19.20
C SER A 68 -3.97 1.45 -18.64
N VAL A 69 -4.76 2.12 -19.49
CA VAL A 69 -6.08 2.65 -19.15
C VAL A 69 -7.08 2.21 -20.23
N ARG A 70 -8.04 1.37 -19.85
CA ARG A 70 -9.17 1.03 -20.73
C ARG A 70 -10.24 2.10 -20.60
N TRP A 71 -10.87 2.48 -21.70
CA TRP A 71 -11.95 3.46 -21.72
C TRP A 71 -13.14 2.96 -22.53
N ARG A 72 -14.31 3.51 -22.22
CA ARG A 72 -15.55 3.21 -22.91
C ARG A 72 -16.45 4.43 -22.89
N ASP A 73 -16.73 4.94 -24.07
CA ASP A 73 -17.69 6.01 -24.27
C ASP A 73 -19.12 5.44 -24.23
N PRO A 74 -19.97 5.90 -23.29
CA PRO A 74 -21.35 5.41 -23.19
C PRO A 74 -22.25 5.93 -24.32
N GLU A 75 -21.97 7.10 -24.89
CA GLU A 75 -22.78 7.74 -25.93
C GLU A 75 -22.48 7.12 -27.29
N THR A 76 -21.21 7.10 -27.70
CA THR A 76 -20.81 6.54 -28.99
C THR A 76 -20.66 5.01 -28.96
N LYS A 77 -20.69 4.40 -27.77
CA LYS A 77 -20.38 2.98 -27.50
C LYS A 77 -18.95 2.57 -27.88
N SER A 78 -18.10 3.54 -28.23
CA SER A 78 -16.70 3.31 -28.55
C SER A 78 -15.94 2.82 -27.32
N ARG A 79 -14.91 2.00 -27.55
CA ARG A 79 -14.04 1.49 -26.48
C ARG A 79 -12.61 1.41 -26.99
N GLY A 80 -11.66 1.51 -26.09
CA GLY A 80 -10.25 1.43 -26.43
C GLY A 80 -9.36 1.21 -25.22
N ILE A 81 -8.07 1.10 -25.48
CA ILE A 81 -7.02 1.00 -24.47
C ILE A 81 -5.94 1.99 -24.82
N GLU A 82 -5.63 2.88 -23.89
CA GLU A 82 -4.48 3.76 -23.97
C GLU A 82 -3.35 3.19 -23.12
N ILE A 83 -2.16 3.09 -23.70
CA ILE A 83 -0.95 2.65 -23.00
C ILE A 83 0.11 3.71 -23.21
N ILE A 84 0.69 4.21 -22.11
CA ILE A 84 1.85 5.11 -22.16
C ILE A 84 3.08 4.46 -21.54
N GLU A 85 4.24 4.69 -22.14
CA GLU A 85 5.56 4.30 -21.65
C GLU A 85 6.18 5.46 -20.88
N VAL A 86 6.60 5.20 -19.64
CA VAL A 86 7.27 6.14 -18.75
C VAL A 86 8.66 5.61 -18.40
N SER A 87 9.66 6.47 -18.52
CA SER A 87 11.04 6.18 -18.12
C SER A 87 11.30 6.71 -16.71
N LEU A 88 11.58 5.83 -15.75
CA LEU A 88 11.79 6.16 -14.34
C LEU A 88 13.22 5.81 -13.89
N PRO A 89 13.79 6.54 -12.92
CA PRO A 89 15.16 6.31 -12.43
C PRO A 89 15.28 5.08 -11.50
N LYS A 90 14.16 4.48 -11.10
CA LYS A 90 14.07 3.34 -10.19
C LYS A 90 13.00 2.36 -10.68
N PRO A 91 13.09 1.06 -10.32
CA PRO A 91 12.03 0.11 -10.63
C PRO A 91 10.75 0.46 -9.86
N LEU A 92 9.60 0.08 -10.41
CA LEU A 92 8.29 0.43 -9.86
C LEU A 92 8.11 -0.05 -8.41
N ASP A 93 8.69 -1.19 -8.03
CA ASP A 93 8.69 -1.74 -6.66
C ASP A 93 9.28 -0.77 -5.63
N GLU A 94 10.36 -0.08 -5.99
CA GLU A 94 11.03 0.86 -5.08
C GLU A 94 10.29 2.20 -5.01
N ILE A 95 9.59 2.56 -6.09
CA ILE A 95 8.83 3.81 -6.18
C ILE A 95 7.52 3.70 -5.43
N VAL A 96 6.73 2.65 -5.64
CA VAL A 96 5.39 2.52 -5.08
C VAL A 96 5.06 1.10 -4.64
N GLU A 97 4.72 0.96 -3.36
CA GLU A 97 4.22 -0.29 -2.79
C GLU A 97 2.72 -0.42 -2.99
N ALA A 98 2.20 -1.64 -2.97
CA ALA A 98 0.77 -1.92 -3.17
C ALA A 98 -0.16 -1.12 -2.24
N ARG A 99 0.24 -0.91 -0.97
CA ARG A 99 -0.54 -0.13 0.01
C ARG A 99 -0.63 1.37 -0.31
N HIS A 100 0.33 1.90 -1.06
CA HIS A 100 0.41 3.34 -1.36
C HIS A 100 -0.50 3.76 -2.52
N PHE A 101 -0.92 2.83 -3.38
CA PHE A 101 -1.78 3.15 -4.53
C PHE A 101 -3.04 3.89 -4.11
N LYS A 102 -3.73 3.44 -3.06
CA LYS A 102 -5.01 4.03 -2.61
C LYS A 102 -4.88 5.43 -2.00
N ASN A 103 -3.68 5.84 -1.62
CA ASN A 103 -3.46 7.10 -0.92
C ASN A 103 -2.92 8.22 -1.82
N ALA A 104 -2.41 7.89 -3.01
CA ALA A 104 -1.99 8.90 -3.98
C ALA A 104 -3.11 9.17 -4.98
N HIS A 105 -3.58 10.42 -5.07
CA HIS A 105 -4.70 10.80 -5.94
C HIS A 105 -4.50 10.39 -7.42
N GLY A 106 -3.27 10.47 -7.95
CA GLY A 106 -3.00 9.99 -9.32
C GLY A 106 -2.97 8.47 -9.49
N LEU A 107 -2.91 7.69 -8.40
CA LEU A 107 -2.76 6.22 -8.43
C LEU A 107 -3.93 5.45 -7.77
N TRP A 108 -4.87 6.12 -7.10
CA TRP A 108 -5.95 5.51 -6.31
C TRP A 108 -6.84 4.52 -7.07
N LYS A 109 -7.04 4.76 -8.36
CA LYS A 109 -7.81 3.92 -9.28
C LYS A 109 -6.91 2.98 -10.10
N PHE A 110 -5.61 2.94 -9.84
CA PHE A 110 -4.68 2.01 -10.46
C PHE A 110 -4.39 0.82 -9.54
N LYS A 111 -4.04 -0.29 -10.17
CA LYS A 111 -3.51 -1.47 -9.50
C LYS A 111 -2.32 -1.98 -10.27
N ARG A 112 -1.34 -2.51 -9.54
CA ARG A 112 -0.22 -3.20 -10.16
C ARG A 112 -0.62 -4.54 -10.77
N ARG A 113 -0.23 -4.77 -12.02
CA ARG A 113 -0.49 -6.01 -12.77
C ARG A 113 0.79 -6.82 -12.98
N ALA A 114 1.91 -6.14 -13.22
CA ALA A 114 3.22 -6.73 -13.41
C ALA A 114 4.32 -5.86 -12.78
N PRO A 115 5.58 -6.31 -12.74
CA PRO A 115 6.68 -5.52 -12.19
C PRO A 115 6.84 -4.14 -12.82
N ASP A 116 6.48 -4.00 -14.09
CA ASP A 116 6.60 -2.80 -14.92
C ASP A 116 5.25 -2.26 -15.40
N LEU A 117 4.11 -2.80 -14.93
CA LEU A 117 2.77 -2.45 -15.44
C LEU A 117 1.79 -2.11 -14.32
N ILE A 118 1.17 -0.93 -14.45
CA ILE A 118 -0.03 -0.56 -13.70
C ILE A 118 -1.23 -0.45 -14.64
N VAL A 119 -2.39 -0.88 -14.14
CA VAL A 119 -3.66 -0.88 -14.88
C VAL A 119 -4.71 -0.08 -14.13
N TYR A 120 -5.46 0.73 -14.85
CA TYR A 120 -6.60 1.44 -14.30
C TYR A 120 -7.76 0.46 -14.04
N GLN A 121 -8.39 0.57 -12.87
CA GLN A 121 -9.41 -0.39 -12.39
C GLN A 121 -10.83 -0.03 -12.86
N THR A 122 -11.06 1.22 -13.25
CA THR A 122 -12.33 1.73 -13.79
C THR A 122 -12.18 2.04 -15.28
N ASN A 123 -13.26 2.37 -15.98
CA ASN A 123 -13.16 2.79 -17.38
C ASN A 123 -13.56 4.27 -17.49
N PRO A 124 -12.66 5.19 -17.86
CA PRO A 124 -13.03 6.55 -18.23
C PRO A 124 -14.03 6.53 -19.39
N GLN A 125 -14.85 7.57 -19.45
CA GLN A 125 -15.92 7.71 -20.44
C GLN A 125 -15.43 8.27 -21.79
N SER A 126 -14.14 8.54 -21.94
CA SER A 126 -13.55 9.05 -23.18
C SER A 126 -12.08 8.64 -23.32
N GLU A 127 -11.57 8.71 -24.55
CA GLU A 127 -10.14 8.54 -24.85
C GLU A 127 -9.30 9.60 -24.12
N ASP A 128 -9.69 10.87 -24.19
CA ASP A 128 -8.98 11.97 -23.53
C ASP A 128 -8.94 11.79 -22.01
N GLY A 129 -10.03 11.33 -21.41
CA GLY A 129 -10.07 10.99 -19.98
C GLY A 129 -9.12 9.84 -19.63
N ALA A 130 -8.90 8.90 -20.54
CA ALA A 130 -7.96 7.81 -20.38
C ALA A 130 -6.51 8.28 -20.42
N ILE A 131 -6.16 9.12 -21.42
CA ILE A 131 -4.83 9.72 -21.55
C ILE A 131 -4.54 10.63 -20.37
N PHE A 132 -5.51 11.45 -19.95
CA PHE A 132 -5.40 12.32 -18.79
C PHE A 132 -5.08 11.50 -17.53
N ALA A 133 -5.86 10.46 -17.25
CA ALA A 133 -5.64 9.58 -16.11
C ALA A 133 -4.25 8.90 -16.16
N ALA A 134 -3.82 8.44 -17.34
CA ALA A 134 -2.52 7.84 -17.52
C ALA A 134 -1.38 8.84 -17.24
N CYS A 135 -1.47 10.06 -17.76
CA CYS A 135 -0.48 11.10 -17.55
C CYS A 135 -0.43 11.56 -16.10
N THR A 136 -1.57 11.69 -15.41
CA THR A 136 -1.62 12.00 -13.98
C THR A 136 -0.92 10.93 -13.14
N ALA A 137 -1.13 9.65 -13.47
CA ALA A 137 -0.37 8.55 -12.84
C ALA A 137 1.13 8.65 -13.14
N ALA A 138 1.51 8.96 -14.38
CA ALA A 138 2.91 9.15 -14.76
C ALA A 138 3.59 10.26 -13.95
N ARG A 139 2.96 11.44 -13.83
CA ARG A 139 3.48 12.57 -13.03
C ARG A 139 3.59 12.21 -11.56
N THR A 140 2.63 11.46 -11.03
CA THR A 140 2.69 10.96 -9.65
C THR A 140 3.91 10.06 -9.44
N LEU A 141 4.18 9.14 -10.38
CA LEU A 141 5.36 8.28 -10.32
C LEU A 141 6.67 9.06 -10.48
N GLN A 142 6.71 10.07 -11.36
CA GLN A 142 7.87 10.98 -11.50
C GLN A 142 8.17 11.69 -10.18
N PHE A 143 7.14 12.28 -9.56
CA PHE A 143 7.24 12.97 -8.27
C PHE A 143 7.78 12.03 -7.18
N MET A 144 7.19 10.84 -7.03
CA MET A 144 7.61 9.84 -6.04
C MET A 144 9.04 9.35 -6.29
N ALA A 145 9.43 9.15 -7.55
CA ALA A 145 10.75 8.66 -7.90
C ALA A 145 11.86 9.69 -7.61
N ALA A 146 11.58 10.97 -7.85
CA ALA A 146 12.52 12.06 -7.61
C ALA A 146 12.67 12.37 -6.12
N THR A 147 11.56 12.53 -5.42
CA THR A 147 11.55 13.02 -4.03
C THR A 147 11.70 11.90 -3.00
N GLY A 148 11.36 10.65 -3.37
CA GLY A 148 11.30 9.53 -2.42
C GLY A 148 10.10 9.57 -1.48
N LEU A 149 9.26 10.61 -1.57
CA LEU A 149 8.07 10.79 -0.73
C LEU A 149 7.03 9.69 -1.00
N LYS A 150 6.29 9.34 0.04
CA LYS A 150 5.20 8.37 -0.02
C LYS A 150 3.89 9.03 0.39
N PRO A 151 2.75 8.65 -0.22
CA PRO A 151 1.47 9.25 0.09
C PRO A 151 1.02 8.87 1.51
N SER A 152 0.45 9.84 2.21
CA SER A 152 -0.09 9.69 3.57
C SER A 152 -1.60 9.81 3.56
N THR A 153 -2.28 9.13 4.49
CA THR A 153 -3.74 9.26 4.71
C THR A 153 -4.11 10.42 5.62
N SER A 154 -3.12 11.17 6.12
CA SER A 154 -3.33 12.19 7.16
C SER A 154 -3.58 13.58 6.57
N ASP A 155 -4.83 13.87 6.18
CA ASP A 155 -5.26 15.20 5.70
C ASP A 155 -5.45 16.24 6.83
N ALA A 156 -5.13 15.86 8.06
CA ALA A 156 -5.51 16.61 9.27
C ALA A 156 -4.73 17.92 9.51
N LEU A 157 -3.69 18.23 8.73
CA LEU A 157 -2.77 19.32 9.08
C LEU A 157 -3.27 20.73 8.71
N LEU A 158 -4.04 20.92 7.64
CA LEU A 158 -4.53 22.24 7.19
C LEU A 158 -6.01 22.54 7.52
N ASN A 159 -6.76 21.53 7.94
CA ASN A 159 -8.18 21.68 8.30
C ASN A 159 -8.40 21.61 9.82
N SER A 160 -7.34 21.77 10.63
CA SER A 160 -7.51 21.86 12.08
C SER A 160 -8.17 23.20 12.44
N LYS A 161 -9.09 23.18 13.41
CA LYS A 161 -9.74 24.39 13.94
C LYS A 161 -8.73 25.45 14.42
N SER A 162 -7.51 25.03 14.74
CA SER A 162 -6.45 25.88 15.28
C SER A 162 -5.63 26.63 14.22
N THR A 163 -5.50 26.11 13.00
CA THR A 163 -4.63 26.70 11.95
C THR A 163 -5.41 27.51 10.91
N GLY A 164 -6.69 27.18 10.73
CA GLY A 164 -7.53 27.78 9.70
C GLY A 164 -7.12 27.35 8.28
N ARG A 165 -8.03 27.51 7.32
CA ARG A 165 -7.81 27.09 5.94
C ARG A 165 -6.80 28.01 5.23
N LEU A 166 -5.83 27.43 4.53
CA LEU A 166 -4.91 28.17 3.65
C LEU A 166 -5.69 28.92 2.55
N PRO A 167 -5.44 30.22 2.32
CA PRO A 167 -6.09 30.99 1.27
C PRO A 167 -5.84 30.41 -0.13
N GLY A 168 -6.92 30.16 -0.88
CA GLY A 168 -6.84 29.58 -2.22
C GLY A 168 -6.42 28.12 -2.27
N LEU A 169 -6.47 27.38 -1.14
CA LEU A 169 -6.19 25.94 -1.08
C LEU A 169 -7.06 25.16 -2.07
N ASP A 170 -6.41 24.38 -2.92
CA ASP A 170 -7.06 23.57 -3.94
C ASP A 170 -6.19 22.35 -4.34
N HIS A 171 -6.84 21.24 -4.68
CA HIS A 171 -6.18 19.98 -5.05
C HIS A 171 -5.05 19.52 -4.10
N CYS A 172 -5.25 19.69 -2.79
CA CYS A 172 -4.22 19.35 -1.82
C CYS A 172 -4.01 17.84 -1.66
N SER A 173 -2.77 17.46 -1.31
CA SER A 173 -2.43 16.06 -1.02
C SER A 173 -1.37 15.92 0.07
N SER A 174 -1.49 14.86 0.87
CA SER A 174 -0.66 14.62 2.05
C SER A 174 0.43 13.58 1.77
N TRP A 175 1.67 13.88 2.17
CA TRP A 175 2.84 13.05 1.91
C TRP A 175 3.75 12.95 3.14
N PHE A 176 4.61 11.95 3.17
CA PHE A 176 5.64 11.83 4.19
C PHE A 176 6.95 11.30 3.60
N ASP A 177 8.05 11.73 4.20
CA ASP A 177 9.37 11.22 3.90
C ASP A 177 9.63 9.95 4.73
N PRO A 178 9.83 8.78 4.11
CA PRO A 178 10.11 7.55 4.85
C PRO A 178 11.46 7.57 5.60
N ALA A 179 12.43 8.41 5.21
CA ALA A 179 13.72 8.51 5.89
C ALA A 179 13.62 9.33 7.18
N THR A 180 13.08 10.55 7.10
CA THR A 180 12.96 11.45 8.26
C THR A 180 11.67 11.25 9.06
N LYS A 181 10.70 10.50 8.53
CA LYS A 181 9.33 10.34 9.05
C LYS A 181 8.55 11.66 9.16
N LYS A 182 9.07 12.73 8.58
CA LYS A 182 8.42 14.03 8.58
C LYS A 182 7.37 14.12 7.48
N ARG A 183 6.38 14.96 7.71
CA ARG A 183 5.26 15.17 6.79
C ARG A 183 5.49 16.40 5.93
N ILE A 184 4.92 16.35 4.74
CA ILE A 184 4.86 17.44 3.77
C ILE A 184 3.50 17.37 3.10
N MET A 185 3.01 18.52 2.70
CA MET A 185 1.76 18.63 1.98
C MET A 185 1.98 19.38 0.68
N LEU A 186 1.21 19.00 -0.32
CA LEU A 186 1.17 19.68 -1.60
C LEU A 186 -0.15 20.42 -1.70
N ASP A 187 -0.10 21.60 -2.30
CA ASP A 187 -1.24 22.38 -2.74
C ASP A 187 -1.05 22.66 -4.23
N GLU A 188 -2.06 22.37 -5.05
CA GLU A 188 -1.96 22.45 -6.51
C GLU A 188 -3.08 23.32 -7.11
N PRO A 189 -3.22 24.59 -6.69
CA PRO A 189 -4.26 25.46 -7.18
C PRO A 189 -4.02 25.89 -8.61
N TYR A 190 -5.10 26.21 -9.31
CA TYR A 190 -5.02 26.99 -10.54
C TYR A 190 -4.43 28.37 -10.25
N ALA A 191 -3.52 28.85 -11.11
CA ALA A 191 -2.81 30.12 -10.90
C ALA A 191 -3.74 31.30 -10.59
N ALA A 192 -4.90 31.38 -11.25
CA ALA A 192 -5.90 32.42 -11.02
C ALA A 192 -6.52 32.40 -9.60
N ALA A 193 -6.52 31.25 -8.92
CA ALA A 193 -7.05 31.13 -7.56
C ALA A 193 -6.11 31.71 -6.49
N VAL A 194 -4.83 31.89 -6.82
CA VAL A 194 -3.78 32.34 -5.89
C VAL A 194 -3.09 33.64 -6.28
N SER A 195 -3.23 34.13 -7.52
CA SER A 195 -2.55 35.33 -8.03
C SER A 195 -2.68 36.54 -7.09
N ASP A 196 -3.90 36.80 -6.62
CA ASP A 196 -4.21 38.00 -5.82
C ASP A 196 -4.14 37.71 -4.31
N ARG A 197 -3.82 36.47 -3.94
CA ARG A 197 -3.82 35.98 -2.54
C ARG A 197 -2.44 35.62 -2.03
N GLN A 198 -1.38 35.92 -2.78
CA GLN A 198 -0.03 35.55 -2.41
C GLN A 198 0.40 36.18 -1.07
N LEU A 199 0.02 37.44 -0.83
CA LEU A 199 0.28 38.12 0.44
C LEU A 199 -0.47 37.45 1.61
N GLU A 200 -1.72 37.06 1.41
CA GLU A 200 -2.52 36.36 2.41
C GLU A 200 -1.92 34.98 2.73
N ARG A 201 -1.40 34.27 1.73
CA ARG A 201 -0.73 32.98 1.90
C ARG A 201 0.56 33.11 2.70
N THR A 202 1.38 34.12 2.42
CA THR A 202 2.58 34.42 3.22
C THR A 202 2.21 34.76 4.66
N ALA A 203 1.23 35.65 4.87
CA ALA A 203 0.77 36.00 6.23
C ALA A 203 0.13 34.80 6.96
N TRP A 204 -0.54 33.89 6.25
CA TRP A 204 -1.02 32.64 6.82
C TRP A 204 0.14 31.73 7.24
N ALA A 205 1.18 31.62 6.41
CA ALA A 205 2.35 30.78 6.68
C ALA A 205 3.09 31.27 7.93
N ASP A 206 3.36 32.58 8.02
CA ASP A 206 4.05 33.16 9.16
C ASP A 206 3.26 33.01 10.47
N ARG A 207 1.94 33.26 10.44
CA ARG A 207 1.07 33.11 11.62
C ARG A 207 0.99 31.67 12.13
N ASN A 208 1.07 30.69 11.25
CA ASN A 208 0.92 29.28 11.61
C ASN A 208 2.25 28.55 11.83
N ASN A 209 3.39 29.23 11.65
CA ASN A 209 4.73 28.64 11.62
C ASN A 209 4.93 27.60 10.50
N TRP A 210 4.45 27.93 9.31
CA TRP A 210 4.60 27.11 8.09
C TRP A 210 5.56 27.78 7.11
N GLN A 211 6.15 26.95 6.26
CA GLN A 211 6.89 27.35 5.08
C GLN A 211 6.07 26.95 3.84
N ILE A 212 5.94 27.87 2.89
CA ILE A 212 5.33 27.64 1.59
C ILE A 212 6.39 27.90 0.54
N LEU A 213 6.63 26.93 -0.34
CA LEU A 213 7.59 27.03 -1.43
C LEU A 213 6.89 26.69 -2.74
N LYS A 214 6.96 27.58 -3.72
CA LYS A 214 6.47 27.31 -5.09
C LYS A 214 7.53 26.50 -5.84
N SER A 215 7.13 25.37 -6.41
CA SER A 215 8.03 24.51 -7.18
C SER A 215 8.21 25.00 -8.61
N ALA A 216 9.41 24.86 -9.16
CA ALA A 216 9.65 25.05 -10.59
C ALA A 216 9.03 23.91 -11.42
N TRP A 217 8.86 22.72 -10.83
CA TRP A 217 8.18 21.61 -11.46
C TRP A 217 6.66 21.81 -11.36
N ARG A 218 5.98 21.96 -12.51
CA ARG A 218 4.59 22.49 -12.58
C ARG A 218 3.53 21.68 -11.81
N GLY A 219 3.79 20.44 -11.42
CA GLY A 219 2.91 19.67 -10.54
C GLY A 219 2.39 18.35 -11.10
N ILE A 220 1.62 17.66 -10.27
CA ILE A 220 1.00 16.36 -10.50
C ILE A 220 -0.40 16.52 -11.10
N TYR A 221 -1.20 17.46 -10.61
CA TYR A 221 -2.63 17.53 -10.88
C TYR A 221 -2.93 17.86 -12.35
N PHE A 222 -2.74 19.11 -12.77
CA PHE A 222 -3.08 19.54 -14.13
C PHE A 222 -2.19 20.67 -14.66
N PRO A 223 -0.87 20.42 -14.83
CA PRO A 223 0.09 21.48 -15.13
C PRO A 223 -0.22 22.21 -16.45
N ASP A 224 -0.72 21.52 -17.48
CA ASP A 224 -1.05 22.14 -18.77
C ASP A 224 -2.21 23.14 -18.70
N ALA A 225 -3.16 22.95 -17.78
CA ALA A 225 -4.29 23.83 -17.60
C ALA A 225 -4.03 24.94 -16.55
N GLY A 226 -2.78 25.10 -16.12
CA GLY A 226 -2.38 26.19 -15.23
C GLY A 226 -2.46 25.89 -13.74
N SER A 227 -2.51 24.62 -13.32
CA SER A 227 -2.24 24.28 -11.91
C SER A 227 -0.75 24.50 -11.59
N GLU A 228 -0.46 24.96 -10.39
CA GLU A 228 0.90 25.22 -9.91
C GLU A 228 1.19 24.44 -8.64
N LEU A 229 2.38 23.85 -8.51
CA LEU A 229 2.74 23.09 -7.31
C LEU A 229 3.34 23.98 -6.21
N TYR A 230 2.72 23.95 -5.03
CA TYR A 230 3.27 24.50 -3.81
C TYR A 230 3.57 23.39 -2.81
N LEU A 231 4.77 23.41 -2.25
CA LEU A 231 5.22 22.56 -1.15
C LEU A 231 4.95 23.27 0.18
N LEU A 232 4.31 22.57 1.12
CA LEU A 232 3.96 23.09 2.44
C LEU A 232 4.51 22.19 3.55
N SER A 233 5.13 22.83 4.53
CA SER A 233 5.73 22.13 5.66
C SER A 233 5.71 23.01 6.91
N ASP A 234 5.49 22.40 8.07
CA ASP A 234 5.65 23.05 9.38
C ASP A 234 7.14 23.30 9.63
N ARG A 235 7.52 24.52 10.02
CA ARG A 235 8.93 24.92 10.13
C ARG A 235 9.71 24.11 11.17
N ASP A 236 9.05 23.62 12.21
CA ASP A 236 9.70 22.88 13.30
C ASP A 236 9.58 21.36 13.08
N LYS A 237 8.36 20.90 12.78
CA LYS A 237 7.98 19.48 12.77
C LYS A 237 8.01 18.87 11.37
N GLY A 238 7.98 19.70 10.33
CA GLY A 238 7.87 19.28 8.94
C GLY A 238 9.21 19.02 8.26
N ALA A 239 9.14 18.44 7.06
CA ALA A 239 10.30 18.16 6.21
C ALA A 239 10.93 19.45 5.66
N ALA A 240 12.26 19.43 5.44
CA ALA A 240 12.94 20.52 4.74
C ALA A 240 12.50 20.53 3.27
N LEU A 241 12.12 21.71 2.76
CA LEU A 241 11.55 21.83 1.42
C LEU A 241 12.62 21.95 0.32
N GLU A 242 13.79 22.48 0.66
CA GLU A 242 14.86 22.80 -0.28
C GLU A 242 15.43 21.55 -0.99
N PRO A 243 15.70 20.42 -0.30
CA PRO A 243 16.15 19.19 -0.97
C PRO A 243 15.09 18.59 -1.89
N ILE A 244 13.81 18.73 -1.52
CA ILE A 244 12.67 18.24 -2.31
C ILE A 244 12.56 19.08 -3.58
N GLU A 245 12.63 20.40 -3.46
CA GLU A 245 12.61 21.29 -4.61
C GLU A 245 13.81 21.07 -5.53
N ALA A 246 15.01 20.88 -4.99
CA ALA A 246 16.18 20.57 -5.79
C ALA A 246 16.01 19.27 -6.59
N ALA A 247 15.38 18.24 -5.99
CA ALA A 247 15.07 16.99 -6.68
C ALA A 247 14.01 17.17 -7.78
N LEU A 248 12.99 18.02 -7.55
CA LEU A 248 11.95 18.34 -8.52
C LEU A 248 12.46 19.23 -9.66
N SER A 249 13.28 20.22 -9.37
CA SER A 249 13.95 21.08 -10.37
C SER A 249 14.90 20.31 -11.27
N ALA A 250 15.45 19.18 -10.80
CA ALA A 250 16.27 18.28 -11.61
C ALA A 250 15.43 17.33 -12.50
N LEU A 251 14.10 17.29 -12.35
CA LEU A 251 13.23 16.56 -13.25
C LEU A 251 13.09 17.30 -14.58
N GLY A 252 12.90 16.53 -15.65
CA GLY A 252 12.37 17.07 -16.90
C GLY A 252 10.93 17.57 -16.73
N ALA A 253 10.39 18.15 -17.81
CA ALA A 253 9.00 18.61 -17.83
C ALA A 253 8.03 17.49 -17.39
N PRO A 254 6.95 17.84 -16.64
CA PRO A 254 5.92 16.88 -16.27
C PRO A 254 5.35 16.17 -17.50
N ILE A 255 5.03 14.88 -17.37
CA ILE A 255 4.40 14.11 -18.43
C ILE A 255 2.94 14.55 -18.58
N VAL A 256 2.56 14.94 -19.78
CA VAL A 256 1.23 15.46 -20.12
C VAL A 256 0.78 14.89 -21.47
N PRO A 257 -0.52 14.99 -21.84
CA PRO A 257 -1.00 14.41 -23.08
C PRO A 257 -0.16 14.80 -24.31
N GLY A 258 0.33 16.05 -24.39
CA GLY A 258 1.13 16.54 -25.50
C GLY A 258 2.57 16.00 -25.59
N ASN A 259 3.14 15.44 -24.52
CA ASN A 259 4.52 14.92 -24.53
C ASN A 259 4.63 13.45 -24.09
N CYS A 260 3.52 12.80 -23.72
CA CYS A 260 3.54 11.43 -23.25
C CYS A 260 3.82 10.46 -24.41
N ARG A 261 4.67 9.45 -24.16
CA ARG A 261 4.98 8.43 -25.16
C ARG A 261 3.87 7.39 -25.21
N ARG A 262 2.93 7.55 -26.14
CA ARG A 262 1.83 6.62 -26.39
C ARG A 262 2.30 5.41 -27.20
N ILE A 263 1.82 4.22 -26.85
CA ILE A 263 1.91 3.02 -27.69
C ILE A 263 0.79 3.09 -28.73
N ALA A 264 1.09 2.75 -29.98
CA ALA A 264 0.12 2.84 -31.07
C ALA A 264 -1.11 1.96 -30.80
N LYS A 265 -2.31 2.44 -31.17
CA LYS A 265 -3.58 1.74 -30.91
C LYS A 265 -3.61 0.31 -31.47
N ALA A 266 -3.07 0.10 -32.67
CA ALA A 266 -2.99 -1.23 -33.29
C ALA A 266 -2.14 -2.22 -32.48
N GLU A 267 -1.13 -1.72 -31.76
CA GLU A 267 -0.26 -2.53 -30.92
C GLU A 267 -0.86 -2.73 -29.52
N ALA A 268 -1.62 -1.75 -29.00
CA ALA A 268 -2.08 -1.72 -27.61
C ALA A 268 -2.94 -2.92 -27.18
N GLU A 269 -3.76 -3.50 -28.07
CA GLU A 269 -4.63 -4.65 -27.71
C GLU A 269 -3.84 -5.95 -27.49
N SER A 270 -2.79 -6.16 -28.29
CA SER A 270 -1.93 -7.34 -28.23
C SER A 270 -0.67 -7.12 -27.38
N PHE A 271 -0.39 -5.86 -27.01
CA PHE A 271 0.78 -5.48 -26.24
C PHE A 271 0.85 -6.23 -24.91
N ARG A 272 2.04 -6.74 -24.62
CA ARG A 272 2.41 -7.35 -23.34
C ARG A 272 3.72 -6.73 -22.91
N THR A 273 3.79 -6.30 -21.66
CA THR A 273 5.03 -5.73 -21.14
C THR A 273 6.08 -6.82 -20.92
N PRO A 274 7.38 -6.49 -20.96
CA PRO A 274 8.44 -7.42 -20.59
C PRO A 274 8.20 -8.09 -19.23
N GLY A 275 7.72 -7.33 -18.23
CA GLY A 275 7.38 -7.87 -16.92
C GLY A 275 6.18 -8.83 -16.91
N GLU A 276 5.18 -8.62 -17.77
CA GLU A 276 4.08 -9.59 -17.93
C GLU A 276 4.57 -10.90 -18.55
N ILE A 277 5.40 -10.82 -19.59
CA ILE A 277 5.99 -11.99 -20.26
C ILE A 277 6.83 -12.79 -19.27
N GLN A 278 7.69 -12.12 -18.51
CA GLN A 278 8.51 -12.76 -17.48
C GLN A 278 7.65 -13.42 -16.40
N ALA A 279 6.64 -12.72 -15.86
CA ALA A 279 5.78 -13.27 -14.83
C ALA A 279 5.00 -14.51 -15.31
N GLN A 280 4.62 -14.55 -16.59
CA GLN A 280 3.98 -15.72 -17.20
C GLN A 280 4.95 -16.88 -17.37
N ALA A 281 6.17 -16.61 -17.83
CA ALA A 281 7.23 -17.62 -17.95
C ALA A 281 7.59 -18.24 -16.59
N GLU A 282 7.71 -17.41 -15.54
CA GLU A 282 7.98 -17.88 -14.17
C GLU A 282 6.84 -18.76 -13.62
N LYS A 283 5.58 -18.39 -13.88
CA LYS A 283 4.43 -19.22 -13.50
C LYS A 283 4.43 -20.57 -14.24
N ALA A 284 4.74 -20.55 -15.53
CA ALA A 284 4.83 -21.78 -16.33
C ALA A 284 5.99 -22.67 -15.83
N ALA A 285 7.14 -22.09 -15.50
CA ALA A 285 8.27 -22.82 -14.92
C ALA A 285 7.91 -23.45 -13.57
N LYS A 286 7.24 -22.70 -12.67
CA LYS A 286 6.76 -23.24 -11.38
C LYS A 286 5.72 -24.35 -11.53
N ALA A 287 4.88 -24.28 -12.55
CA ALA A 287 3.89 -25.34 -12.83
C ALA A 287 4.53 -26.64 -13.32
N ARG A 288 5.72 -26.57 -13.94
CA ARG A 288 6.49 -27.73 -14.43
C ARG A 288 7.29 -28.43 -13.33
N VAL A 289 7.49 -27.81 -12.17
CA VAL A 289 8.10 -28.48 -11.02
C VAL A 289 7.07 -29.46 -10.43
N PRO A 290 7.33 -30.78 -10.45
CA PRO A 290 6.42 -31.74 -9.83
C PRO A 290 6.26 -31.40 -8.36
N LYS A 291 5.04 -31.09 -7.95
CA LYS A 291 4.73 -30.87 -6.53
C LYS A 291 5.03 -32.17 -5.79
N PRO A 292 5.69 -32.14 -4.61
CA PRO A 292 5.84 -33.33 -3.80
C PRO A 292 4.45 -33.95 -3.60
N ALA A 293 4.36 -35.27 -3.77
CA ALA A 293 3.13 -36.01 -3.57
C ALA A 293 2.57 -35.61 -2.20
N ARG A 294 1.32 -35.13 -2.19
CA ARG A 294 0.61 -34.88 -0.93
C ARG A 294 0.52 -36.22 -0.22
N VAL A 295 1.33 -36.42 0.81
CA VAL A 295 1.11 -37.47 1.80
C VAL A 295 -0.34 -37.30 2.27
N ALA A 296 -1.13 -38.36 2.20
CA ALA A 296 -2.52 -38.35 2.66
C ALA A 296 -2.52 -37.90 4.13
N GLY A 297 -2.83 -36.62 4.36
CA GLY A 297 -2.89 -36.06 5.69
C GLY A 297 -4.04 -36.70 6.46
N LYS A 298 -3.88 -36.81 7.79
CA LYS A 298 -4.97 -37.11 8.74
C LYS A 298 -6.27 -36.41 8.30
N ALA A 299 -7.40 -37.11 8.43
CA ALA A 299 -8.72 -36.56 8.13
C ALA A 299 -8.84 -35.11 8.64
N SER A 300 -9.22 -34.20 7.75
CA SER A 300 -9.29 -32.76 8.05
C SER A 300 -10.15 -32.55 9.30
N SER A 301 -9.61 -31.94 10.35
CA SER A 301 -10.35 -31.60 11.58
C SER A 301 -11.36 -30.46 11.38
N THR A 302 -11.54 -29.98 10.14
CA THR A 302 -12.46 -28.90 9.78
C THR A 302 -13.18 -29.15 8.45
N VAL A 303 -14.42 -28.64 8.35
CA VAL A 303 -15.27 -28.67 7.16
C VAL A 303 -15.61 -27.23 6.76
N SER A 304 -15.51 -26.91 5.47
CA SER A 304 -15.95 -25.60 4.95
C SER A 304 -17.44 -25.58 4.69
N TYR A 305 -18.09 -24.43 4.92
CA TYR A 305 -19.51 -24.25 4.61
C TYR A 305 -19.78 -22.89 3.95
N LYS A 306 -20.88 -22.84 3.21
CA LYS A 306 -21.44 -21.62 2.61
C LYS A 306 -22.96 -21.68 2.73
N MET A 307 -23.53 -20.68 3.39
CA MET A 307 -24.96 -20.45 3.60
C MET A 307 -25.36 -19.12 2.94
N LEU A 308 -26.66 -18.83 2.88
CA LEU A 308 -27.22 -17.68 2.15
C LEU A 308 -26.63 -16.33 2.62
N PHE A 309 -26.27 -16.21 3.90
CA PHE A 309 -25.70 -14.99 4.50
C PHE A 309 -24.41 -15.20 5.31
N SER A 310 -23.83 -16.42 5.30
CA SER A 310 -22.65 -16.76 6.10
C SER A 310 -21.76 -17.75 5.36
N SER A 311 -20.44 -17.62 5.49
CA SER A 311 -19.49 -18.58 4.94
C SER A 311 -18.29 -18.72 5.85
N GLY A 312 -17.80 -19.93 6.05
CA GLY A 312 -16.75 -20.18 7.02
C GLY A 312 -16.22 -21.60 7.02
N ARG A 313 -15.54 -21.94 8.13
CA ARG A 313 -15.13 -23.31 8.43
C ARG A 313 -15.64 -23.66 9.82
N ARG A 314 -16.12 -24.89 9.99
CA ARG A 314 -16.51 -25.45 11.30
C ARG A 314 -15.63 -26.65 11.65
N PRO A 315 -15.55 -27.06 12.93
CA PRO A 315 -14.90 -28.30 13.32
C PRO A 315 -15.57 -29.49 12.63
N ASN A 316 -14.79 -30.52 12.28
CA ASN A 316 -15.32 -31.74 11.68
C ASN A 316 -15.86 -32.70 12.76
N ALA A 317 -16.86 -32.21 13.50
CA ALA A 317 -17.61 -32.95 14.50
C ALA A 317 -19.02 -32.34 14.60
N LYS A 318 -19.90 -33.00 15.36
CA LYS A 318 -21.22 -32.50 15.72
C LYS A 318 -21.29 -32.40 17.24
N MET A 319 -21.69 -31.25 17.78
CA MET A 319 -21.93 -31.13 19.21
C MET A 319 -23.37 -31.57 19.52
N PRO A 320 -23.60 -32.42 20.53
CA PRO A 320 -24.96 -32.82 20.94
C PRO A 320 -25.90 -31.63 21.16
N ILE A 321 -27.18 -31.80 20.82
CA ILE A 321 -28.21 -30.74 20.92
C ILE A 321 -28.34 -30.25 22.38
N GLU A 322 -28.18 -31.14 23.35
CA GLU A 322 -28.24 -30.81 24.78
C GLU A 322 -27.11 -29.86 25.17
N LYS A 323 -25.91 -30.07 24.61
CA LYS A 323 -24.76 -29.18 24.81
C LYS A 323 -24.96 -27.85 24.09
N HIS A 324 -25.59 -27.84 22.91
CA HIS A 324 -26.01 -26.59 22.25
C HIS A 324 -26.99 -25.80 23.12
N SER A 325 -27.98 -26.48 23.71
CA SER A 325 -28.97 -25.88 24.60
C SER A 325 -28.33 -25.30 25.86
N GLU A 326 -27.42 -26.05 26.49
CA GLU A 326 -26.69 -25.60 27.67
C GLU A 326 -25.83 -24.36 27.38
N VAL A 327 -25.03 -24.39 26.30
CA VAL A 327 -24.23 -23.23 25.88
C VAL A 327 -25.14 -22.06 25.52
N GLY A 328 -26.21 -22.30 24.76
CA GLY A 328 -27.19 -21.30 24.38
C GLY A 328 -27.79 -20.59 25.59
N LYS A 329 -28.22 -21.33 26.61
CA LYS A 329 -28.70 -20.79 27.89
C LYS A 329 -27.65 -19.89 28.55
N LEU A 330 -26.40 -20.36 28.69
CA LEU A 330 -25.32 -19.60 29.31
C LEU A 330 -25.04 -18.28 28.56
N LEU A 331 -25.00 -18.31 27.23
CA LEU A 331 -24.78 -17.10 26.42
C LEU A 331 -25.97 -16.13 26.52
N LYS A 332 -27.20 -16.63 26.51
CA LYS A 332 -28.42 -15.82 26.67
C LYS A 332 -28.44 -15.11 28.02
N GLU A 333 -28.10 -15.80 29.11
CA GLU A 333 -27.99 -15.19 30.44
C GLU A 333 -26.91 -14.10 30.51
N VAL A 334 -25.74 -14.34 29.91
CA VAL A 334 -24.67 -13.32 29.82
C VAL A 334 -25.13 -12.10 29.01
N LEU A 335 -25.79 -12.31 27.86
CA LEU A 335 -26.29 -11.20 27.03
C LEU A 335 -27.34 -10.37 27.77
N THR A 336 -28.27 -11.01 28.49
CA THR A 336 -29.27 -10.31 29.32
C THR A 336 -28.59 -9.51 30.43
N ALA A 337 -27.65 -10.12 31.17
CA ALA A 337 -27.02 -9.50 32.33
C ALA A 337 -26.09 -8.33 31.96
N THR A 338 -25.49 -8.37 30.77
CA THR A 338 -24.41 -7.47 30.35
C THR A 338 -24.83 -6.47 29.27
N ARG A 339 -26.14 -6.26 29.04
CA ARG A 339 -26.70 -5.44 27.96
C ARG A 339 -26.06 -4.03 27.83
N GLY A 340 -25.63 -3.43 28.94
CA GLY A 340 -24.97 -2.11 28.96
C GLY A 340 -23.48 -2.10 28.59
N ARG A 341 -22.85 -3.26 28.31
CA ARG A 341 -21.42 -3.38 28.02
C ARG A 341 -21.18 -3.92 26.62
N ALA A 342 -21.10 -3.02 25.64
CA ALA A 342 -20.89 -3.32 24.22
C ALA A 342 -19.70 -4.26 23.95
N GLY A 343 -18.61 -4.13 24.73
CA GLY A 343 -17.44 -5.00 24.62
C GLY A 343 -17.72 -6.48 24.92
N VAL A 344 -18.71 -6.77 25.76
CA VAL A 344 -19.10 -8.15 26.10
C VAL A 344 -20.19 -8.61 25.15
N THR A 345 -21.25 -7.82 24.99
CA THR A 345 -22.41 -8.17 24.17
C THR A 345 -22.04 -8.46 22.72
N ASN A 346 -21.24 -7.61 22.07
CA ASN A 346 -20.85 -7.81 20.67
C ASN A 346 -20.04 -9.10 20.46
N ARG A 347 -19.18 -9.45 21.43
CA ARG A 347 -18.33 -10.64 21.32
C ARG A 347 -19.12 -11.92 21.58
N VAL A 348 -19.99 -11.90 22.58
CA VAL A 348 -20.88 -13.02 22.92
C VAL A 348 -21.90 -13.25 21.83
N ASP A 349 -22.42 -12.19 21.21
CA ASP A 349 -23.36 -12.29 20.10
C ASP A 349 -22.72 -12.91 18.85
N LEU A 350 -21.46 -12.57 18.54
CA LEU A 350 -20.70 -13.24 17.48
C LEU A 350 -20.47 -14.72 17.77
N VAL A 351 -20.19 -15.09 19.03
CA VAL A 351 -20.06 -16.50 19.44
C VAL A 351 -21.40 -17.23 19.24
N ARG A 352 -22.50 -16.61 19.67
CA ARG A 352 -23.86 -17.13 19.53
C ARG A 352 -24.24 -17.36 18.07
N SER A 353 -24.04 -16.37 17.20
CA SER A 353 -24.36 -16.46 15.78
C SER A 353 -23.54 -17.52 15.05
N GLU A 354 -22.26 -17.69 15.42
CA GLU A 354 -21.42 -18.72 14.80
C GLU A 354 -21.86 -20.14 15.22
N LEU A 355 -22.29 -20.34 16.47
CA LEU A 355 -22.81 -21.63 16.93
C LEU A 355 -24.19 -21.96 16.34
N ASP A 356 -25.04 -20.96 16.13
CA ASP A 356 -26.30 -21.08 15.41
C ASP A 356 -26.08 -21.53 13.95
N ASN A 357 -25.09 -20.94 13.28
CA ASN A 357 -24.65 -21.37 11.97
C ASN A 357 -24.16 -22.83 11.98
N TRP A 358 -23.43 -23.25 13.02
CA TRP A 358 -22.88 -24.61 13.09
C TRP A 358 -23.97 -25.65 13.35
N VAL A 359 -24.89 -25.41 14.28
CA VAL A 359 -25.95 -26.39 14.61
C VAL A 359 -26.87 -26.67 13.41
N GLN A 360 -27.17 -25.64 12.60
CA GLN A 360 -27.93 -25.78 11.35
C GLN A 360 -27.22 -26.66 10.29
N LEU A 361 -25.90 -26.77 10.37
CA LEU A 361 -25.08 -27.63 9.49
C LEU A 361 -24.74 -28.99 10.11
N GLU A 362 -25.06 -29.18 11.38
CA GLU A 362 -24.82 -30.41 12.12
C GLU A 362 -26.06 -31.30 12.14
N TYR A 363 -27.24 -30.69 12.18
CA TYR A 363 -28.52 -31.38 12.24
C TYR A 363 -29.43 -30.95 11.09
N ASP A 364 -30.18 -31.90 10.55
CA ASP A 364 -31.25 -31.63 9.60
C ASP A 364 -32.55 -31.24 10.35
N ARG A 365 -33.56 -30.81 9.58
CA ARG A 365 -34.86 -30.40 10.11
C ARG A 365 -35.69 -31.55 10.67
N GLU A 366 -35.34 -32.79 10.33
CA GLU A 366 -36.00 -33.98 10.87
C GLU A 366 -35.51 -34.28 12.29
N THR A 367 -34.20 -34.08 12.53
CA THR A 367 -33.57 -34.30 13.84
C THR A 367 -33.74 -33.11 14.78
N LEU A 368 -33.76 -31.88 14.26
CA LEU A 368 -33.96 -30.65 15.03
C LEU A 368 -35.01 -29.79 14.32
N PRO A 369 -36.30 -29.91 14.69
CA PRO A 369 -37.37 -29.11 14.12
C PRO A 369 -37.12 -27.61 14.35
N ASP A 370 -37.62 -26.77 13.43
CA ASP A 370 -37.41 -25.32 13.46
C ASP A 370 -37.79 -24.69 14.82
N SER A 371 -38.86 -25.19 15.47
CA SER A 371 -39.29 -24.70 16.78
C SER A 371 -38.20 -24.86 17.85
N GLU A 372 -37.58 -26.03 17.94
CA GLU A 372 -36.54 -26.35 18.92
C GLU A 372 -35.21 -25.68 18.55
N PHE A 373 -34.88 -25.61 17.25
CA PHE A 373 -33.70 -24.90 16.75
C PHE A 373 -33.67 -23.44 17.23
N PHE A 374 -34.77 -22.71 17.05
CA PHE A 374 -34.82 -21.30 17.43
C PHE A 374 -34.73 -21.10 18.96
N ASP A 375 -35.13 -22.08 19.77
CA ASP A 375 -35.05 -22.05 21.23
C ASP A 375 -33.61 -22.15 21.77
N LEU A 376 -32.70 -22.78 21.02
CA LEU A 376 -31.30 -22.97 21.43
C LEU A 376 -30.61 -21.62 21.69
N TYR A 377 -30.62 -20.72 20.72
CA TYR A 377 -29.81 -19.49 20.78
C TYR A 377 -30.61 -18.18 20.84
N TYR A 378 -31.85 -18.14 20.34
CA TYR A 378 -32.53 -16.86 20.10
C TYR A 378 -33.87 -16.66 20.83
N ARG A 379 -34.75 -17.67 20.89
CA ARG A 379 -36.03 -17.53 21.61
C ARG A 379 -35.82 -17.58 23.13
N GLU A 380 -36.68 -16.82 23.82
CA GLU A 380 -36.66 -16.52 25.26
C GLU A 380 -35.32 -15.98 25.79
N GLY A 381 -35.33 -14.73 26.29
CA GLY A 381 -34.15 -14.14 26.92
C GLY A 381 -33.71 -14.93 28.17
N GLY A 382 -32.42 -14.91 28.48
CA GLY A 382 -31.91 -15.57 29.70
C GLY A 382 -32.59 -14.97 30.94
N LYS A 383 -33.15 -15.83 31.80
CA LYS A 383 -33.81 -15.42 33.05
C LYS A 383 -32.77 -14.99 34.07
N VAL A 384 -32.46 -13.69 34.12
CA VAL A 384 -31.51 -13.11 35.07
C VAL A 384 -32.22 -12.10 35.97
N PRO A 385 -32.19 -12.28 37.31
CA PRO A 385 -32.73 -11.31 38.27
C PRO A 385 -32.15 -9.92 38.07
N ASP A 386 -32.93 -8.86 38.32
CA ASP A 386 -32.46 -7.48 38.11
C ASP A 386 -31.25 -7.13 39.00
N ALA A 387 -31.17 -7.71 40.19
CA ALA A 387 -30.03 -7.58 41.10
C ALA A 387 -28.72 -8.19 40.56
N GLU A 388 -28.80 -9.05 39.55
CA GLU A 388 -27.66 -9.70 38.88
C GLU A 388 -27.37 -9.10 37.50
N ARG A 389 -27.71 -7.83 37.27
CA ARG A 389 -27.41 -7.11 36.01
C ARG A 389 -26.32 -6.07 36.20
N GLY A 390 -25.68 -5.68 35.11
CA GLY A 390 -24.63 -4.66 35.16
C GLY A 390 -23.35 -5.18 35.83
N VAL A 391 -22.68 -4.34 36.59
CA VAL A 391 -21.42 -4.68 37.28
C VAL A 391 -21.61 -5.82 38.29
N ALA A 392 -22.79 -5.90 38.93
CA ALA A 392 -23.12 -6.97 39.88
C ALA A 392 -23.11 -8.37 39.23
N SER A 393 -23.36 -8.45 37.92
CA SER A 393 -23.35 -9.69 37.14
C SER A 393 -21.96 -10.25 36.83
N ARG A 394 -20.89 -9.50 37.14
CA ARG A 394 -19.55 -9.75 36.60
C ARG A 394 -19.03 -11.14 36.94
N ALA A 395 -19.11 -11.56 38.20
CA ALA A 395 -18.60 -12.84 38.64
C ALA A 395 -19.37 -14.01 38.01
N GLN A 396 -20.71 -13.95 38.02
CA GLN A 396 -21.57 -14.97 37.42
C GLN A 396 -21.40 -15.03 35.90
N SER A 397 -21.27 -13.89 35.22
CA SER A 397 -21.06 -13.83 33.77
C SER A 397 -19.71 -14.41 33.36
N ILE A 398 -18.65 -14.17 34.14
CA ILE A 398 -17.35 -14.81 33.92
C ILE A 398 -17.45 -16.33 34.11
N ALA A 399 -18.15 -16.80 35.16
CA ALA A 399 -18.36 -18.22 35.38
C ALA A 399 -19.13 -18.87 34.22
N ARG A 400 -20.24 -18.26 33.78
CA ARG A 400 -21.04 -18.73 32.63
C ARG A 400 -20.21 -18.83 31.34
N LEU A 401 -19.37 -17.84 31.05
CA LEU A 401 -18.47 -17.84 29.89
C LEU A 401 -17.39 -18.92 29.99
N ARG A 402 -16.83 -19.17 31.18
CA ARG A 402 -15.88 -20.26 31.41
C ARG A 402 -16.53 -21.63 31.21
N SER A 403 -17.75 -21.82 31.70
CA SER A 403 -18.53 -23.05 31.48
C SER A 403 -18.83 -23.27 30.00
N ALA A 404 -19.30 -22.23 29.29
CA ALA A 404 -19.53 -22.30 27.85
C ALA A 404 -18.26 -22.68 27.07
N LYS A 405 -17.11 -22.07 27.41
CA LYS A 405 -15.81 -22.42 26.82
C LYS A 405 -15.43 -23.88 27.07
N ALA A 406 -15.63 -24.39 28.29
CA ALA A 406 -15.32 -25.77 28.63
C ALA A 406 -16.18 -26.77 27.82
N ILE A 407 -17.48 -26.49 27.68
CA ILE A 407 -18.38 -27.31 26.87
C ILE A 407 -17.91 -27.37 25.42
N LEU A 408 -17.58 -26.21 24.82
CA LEU A 408 -17.09 -26.13 23.43
C LEU A 408 -15.79 -26.92 23.21
N ILE A 409 -14.83 -26.82 24.15
CA ILE A 409 -13.57 -27.57 24.09
C ILE A 409 -13.81 -29.08 24.23
N SER A 410 -14.79 -29.49 25.03
CA SER A 410 -15.15 -30.91 25.20
C SER A 410 -15.89 -31.50 24.00
N ALA A 411 -16.64 -30.66 23.26
CA ALA A 411 -17.57 -31.11 22.23
C ALA A 411 -16.95 -31.14 20.83
N TYR A 412 -15.92 -30.32 20.58
CA TYR A 412 -15.30 -30.20 19.27
C TYR A 412 -13.81 -30.57 19.30
N PRO A 413 -13.29 -31.18 18.23
CA PRO A 413 -11.86 -31.43 18.10
C PRO A 413 -11.08 -30.12 17.98
N GLU A 414 -9.82 -30.15 18.42
CA GLU A 414 -8.94 -28.99 18.33
C GLU A 414 -8.81 -28.52 16.88
N SER A 415 -9.20 -27.26 16.64
CA SER A 415 -9.28 -26.70 15.30
C SER A 415 -9.23 -25.18 15.34
N LYS A 416 -8.80 -24.57 14.23
CA LYS A 416 -8.78 -23.10 14.10
C LYS A 416 -10.14 -22.44 14.37
N PRO A 417 -11.28 -22.94 13.84
CA PRO A 417 -12.59 -22.36 14.13
C PRO A 417 -12.94 -22.36 15.62
N LEU A 418 -12.67 -23.47 16.32
CA LEU A 418 -12.88 -23.56 17.76
C LEU A 418 -11.99 -22.56 18.52
N ASN A 419 -10.70 -22.46 18.16
CA ASN A 419 -9.77 -21.52 18.78
C ASN A 419 -10.17 -20.06 18.56
N ASP A 420 -10.69 -19.72 17.38
CA ASP A 420 -11.17 -18.37 17.08
C ASP A 420 -12.45 -18.00 17.86
N LEU A 421 -13.28 -18.98 18.22
CA LEU A 421 -14.47 -18.83 19.07
C LEU A 421 -14.10 -18.70 20.55
N THR A 422 -13.28 -19.60 21.08
CA THR A 422 -12.83 -19.56 22.48
C THR A 422 -12.03 -18.28 22.79
N LYS A 423 -11.25 -17.77 21.82
CA LYS A 423 -10.58 -16.47 21.94
C LYS A 423 -11.55 -15.30 22.08
N LYS A 424 -12.72 -15.33 21.44
CA LYS A 424 -13.75 -14.28 21.62
C LYS A 424 -14.35 -14.33 23.03
N ILE A 425 -14.54 -15.53 23.56
CA ILE A 425 -14.97 -15.74 24.95
C ILE A 425 -13.92 -15.18 25.92
N ASP A 426 -12.63 -15.46 25.71
CA ASP A 426 -11.54 -14.92 26.55
C ASP A 426 -11.49 -13.39 26.52
N LEU A 427 -11.69 -12.78 25.35
CA LEU A 427 -11.77 -11.33 25.22
C LEU A 427 -13.01 -10.74 25.90
N ALA A 428 -14.13 -11.46 25.90
CA ALA A 428 -15.34 -11.07 26.64
C ALA A 428 -15.11 -11.14 28.16
N ILE A 429 -14.46 -12.20 28.66
CA ILE A 429 -14.04 -12.32 30.06
C ILE A 429 -13.13 -11.16 30.45
N LYS A 430 -12.10 -10.87 29.65
CA LYS A 430 -11.20 -9.72 29.89
C LYS A 430 -11.96 -8.39 29.89
N SER A 431 -13.00 -8.26 29.07
CA SER A 431 -13.85 -7.05 29.05
C SER A 431 -14.73 -6.92 30.30
N LEU A 432 -15.11 -8.04 30.93
CA LEU A 432 -15.84 -8.09 32.20
C LEU A 432 -14.92 -7.79 33.39
N GLU A 433 -13.69 -8.30 33.39
CA GLU A 433 -12.69 -8.02 34.43
C GLU A 433 -12.37 -6.52 34.53
N ASN A 434 -12.36 -5.83 33.38
CA ASN A 434 -12.15 -4.38 33.29
C ASN A 434 -13.46 -3.56 33.39
N TRP A 435 -14.54 -4.16 33.88
CA TRP A 435 -15.79 -3.46 34.13
C TRP A 435 -15.84 -3.03 35.60
N HIS A 436 -15.81 -1.70 35.80
CA HIS A 436 -15.94 -1.02 37.08
C HIS A 436 -17.33 -0.43 37.23
#